data_AF-A0A135SXG3-F1
#
_entry.id   AF-A0A135SXG3-F1
#
_cell.length_a   1.000
_cell.length_b   1.000
_cell.length_c   1.000
_cell.angle_alpha   90.00
_cell.angle_beta   90.00
_cell.angle_gamma   90.00
#
_symmetry.space_group_name_H-M   'P 1'
#
loop_
_entity.id
_entity.type
_entity.pdbx_description
1 polymer ?
#
loop_
_entity_poly.entity_id
_entity_poly.type
_entity_poly.pdbx_seq_one_letter_code
_entity_poly.pdbx_strand_id
1 'polypeptide(L)'
;MKVTSLFLSAAGAASALTIAEINGNKFLSPYKDQTVTNVTGLVLAKGPAGIWIRSTTPDDDAATSEALYVYGSTVGANLTVGDLITLDGKIQEYRSATNYIYLTELSSPKNVVVVSKGNTVTPLVIGVDTLPPPTEQYSGLDGGDVYAVPNAVANISTENPVLNPALYGLDFWESLSGELVTIKSPVGISRPNQYGDTWVIGDWPVTGRNAHGGLTMSDKDSNPEAIIIGSPLDGTKNP
;
A
#
# COMPACT_ATOMS: atom_id res chain seq x y z
N MET A 1 20.60 -37.57 -46.42
CA MET A 1 20.59 -37.79 -44.96
C MET A 1 20.15 -36.48 -44.31
N LYS A 2 18.86 -36.35 -43.94
CA LYS A 2 18.33 -35.14 -43.27
C LYS A 2 18.22 -35.47 -41.79
N VAL A 3 18.99 -34.77 -40.96
CA VAL A 3 18.92 -34.86 -39.51
C VAL A 3 17.88 -33.85 -39.05
N THR A 4 16.78 -34.33 -38.50
CA THR A 4 15.73 -33.50 -37.91
C THR A 4 16.08 -33.30 -36.44
N SER A 5 16.50 -32.09 -36.07
CA SER A 5 16.73 -31.73 -34.66
C SER A 5 15.39 -31.45 -33.99
N LEU A 6 15.07 -32.24 -32.97
CA LEU A 6 13.94 -32.01 -32.08
C LEU A 6 14.41 -31.04 -30.98
N PHE A 7 13.89 -29.81 -30.97
CA PHE A 7 14.06 -28.92 -29.82
C PHE A 7 13.03 -29.28 -28.76
N LEU A 8 13.50 -29.82 -27.64
CA LEU A 8 12.68 -30.05 -26.45
C LEU A 8 12.75 -28.77 -25.60
N SER A 9 11.69 -27.97 -25.62
CA SER A 9 11.53 -26.83 -24.72
C SER A 9 11.18 -27.33 -23.33
N ALA A 10 12.11 -27.21 -22.39
CA ALA A 10 11.82 -27.36 -20.97
C ALA A 10 11.02 -26.13 -20.51
N ALA A 11 9.71 -26.28 -20.33
CA ALA A 11 8.91 -25.30 -19.62
C ALA A 11 9.31 -25.37 -18.14
N GLY A 12 10.16 -24.44 -17.69
CA GLY A 12 10.37 -24.22 -16.26
C GLY A 12 9.02 -23.86 -15.63
N ALA A 13 8.73 -24.42 -14.47
CA ALA A 13 7.59 -24.00 -13.66
C ALA A 13 7.79 -22.52 -13.31
N ALA A 14 7.10 -21.63 -14.03
CA ALA A 14 7.01 -20.24 -13.61
C ALA A 14 6.26 -20.24 -12.28
N SER A 15 6.96 -19.89 -11.19
CA SER A 15 6.31 -19.60 -9.92
C SER A 15 5.25 -18.53 -10.16
N ALA A 16 4.10 -18.65 -9.52
CA ALA A 16 3.09 -17.60 -9.56
C ALA A 16 3.68 -16.32 -8.95
N LEU A 17 3.49 -15.19 -9.62
CA LEU A 17 3.97 -13.89 -9.15
C LEU A 17 3.21 -13.50 -7.88
N THR A 18 3.94 -13.14 -6.83
CA THR A 18 3.37 -12.75 -5.53
C THR A 18 2.93 -11.29 -5.53
N ILE A 19 2.07 -10.93 -4.58
CA ILE A 19 1.66 -9.52 -4.39
C ILE A 19 2.85 -8.65 -3.96
N ALA A 20 3.72 -9.16 -3.08
CA ALA A 20 4.93 -8.46 -2.67
C ALA A 20 5.88 -8.17 -3.85
N GLU A 21 6.08 -9.13 -4.77
CA GLU A 21 6.85 -8.89 -5.99
C GLU A 21 6.19 -7.87 -6.93
N ILE A 22 4.84 -7.87 -7.02
CA ILE A 22 4.09 -6.88 -7.79
C ILE A 22 4.32 -5.48 -7.25
N ASN A 23 4.20 -5.26 -5.94
CA ASN A 23 4.47 -3.96 -5.34
C ASN A 23 5.97 -3.61 -5.44
N GLY A 24 6.84 -4.55 -5.09
CA GLY A 24 8.27 -4.34 -4.97
C GLY A 24 8.63 -3.44 -3.78
N ASN A 25 9.93 -3.22 -3.58
CA ASN A 25 10.45 -2.44 -2.45
C ASN A 25 10.75 -0.97 -2.82
N LYS A 26 9.89 -0.39 -3.66
CA LYS A 26 10.01 0.96 -4.22
C LYS A 26 8.62 1.58 -4.40
N PHE A 27 8.56 2.87 -4.70
CA PHE A 27 7.31 3.62 -4.94
C PHE A 27 6.62 3.29 -6.27
N LEU A 28 7.30 2.62 -7.20
CA LEU A 28 6.71 2.14 -8.45
C LEU A 28 7.00 0.66 -8.61
N SER A 29 5.97 -0.08 -9.01
CA SER A 29 6.02 -1.49 -9.30
C SER A 29 7.09 -1.83 -10.35
N PRO A 30 7.91 -2.87 -10.13
CA PRO A 30 8.77 -3.42 -11.18
C PRO A 30 7.98 -4.08 -12.32
N TYR A 31 6.68 -4.29 -12.13
CA TYR A 31 5.75 -4.88 -13.09
C TYR A 31 4.83 -3.85 -13.74
N LYS A 32 5.07 -2.55 -13.55
CA LYS A 32 4.30 -1.48 -14.21
C LYS A 32 4.12 -1.77 -15.71
N ASP A 33 2.86 -1.66 -16.15
CA ASP A 33 2.39 -1.92 -17.51
C ASP A 33 2.44 -3.38 -18.00
N GLN A 34 2.86 -4.33 -17.17
CA GLN A 34 2.91 -5.74 -17.51
C GLN A 34 1.56 -6.43 -17.23
N THR A 35 1.26 -7.45 -18.04
CA THR A 35 0.16 -8.38 -17.74
C THR A 35 0.67 -9.48 -16.82
N VAL A 36 -0.02 -9.69 -15.71
CA VAL A 36 0.27 -10.72 -14.73
C VAL A 36 -0.86 -11.74 -14.71
N THR A 37 -0.53 -12.98 -14.36
CA THR A 37 -1.48 -14.09 -14.32
C THR A 37 -1.35 -14.86 -13.03
N ASN A 38 -2.46 -15.44 -12.58
CA ASN A 38 -2.51 -16.29 -11.39
C ASN A 38 -2.02 -15.58 -10.11
N VAL A 39 -2.30 -14.28 -9.99
CA VAL A 39 -2.10 -13.54 -8.74
C VAL A 39 -3.08 -14.10 -7.72
N THR A 40 -2.62 -14.48 -6.55
CA THR A 40 -3.46 -15.06 -5.49
C THR A 40 -3.58 -14.09 -4.34
N GLY A 41 -4.80 -13.85 -3.85
CA GLY A 41 -5.00 -12.96 -2.70
C GLY A 41 -6.32 -13.16 -1.98
N LEU A 42 -6.28 -12.95 -0.66
CA LEU A 42 -7.41 -12.95 0.24
C LEU A 42 -8.12 -11.60 0.19
N VAL A 43 -9.43 -11.59 -0.11
CA VAL A 43 -10.22 -10.35 -0.16
C VAL A 43 -10.35 -9.75 1.24
N LEU A 44 -9.71 -8.59 1.44
CA LEU A 44 -9.71 -7.82 2.68
C LEU A 44 -10.95 -6.93 2.81
N ALA A 45 -11.27 -6.23 1.73
CA ALA A 45 -12.29 -5.19 1.70
C ALA A 45 -12.85 -5.01 0.29
N LYS A 46 -14.04 -4.40 0.20
CA LYS A 46 -14.72 -4.11 -1.06
C LYS A 46 -15.10 -2.64 -1.11
N GLY A 47 -14.79 -1.98 -2.22
CA GLY A 47 -15.15 -0.59 -2.47
C GLY A 47 -16.01 -0.44 -3.72
N PRO A 48 -16.49 0.77 -4.00
CA PRO A 48 -17.35 1.04 -5.14
C PRO A 48 -16.65 0.84 -6.50
N ALA A 49 -15.32 0.95 -6.54
CA ALA A 49 -14.52 0.86 -7.76
C ALA A 49 -13.61 -0.38 -7.84
N GLY A 50 -13.61 -1.24 -6.83
CA GLY A 50 -12.66 -2.34 -6.75
C GLY A 50 -12.67 -3.09 -5.43
N ILE A 51 -11.66 -3.91 -5.22
CA ILE A 51 -11.44 -4.70 -4.00
C ILE A 51 -9.99 -4.61 -3.55
N TRP A 52 -9.74 -4.82 -2.27
CA TRP A 52 -8.39 -5.00 -1.73
C TRP A 52 -8.15 -6.47 -1.46
N ILE A 53 -6.98 -6.98 -1.88
CA ILE A 53 -6.56 -8.35 -1.62
C ILE A 53 -5.21 -8.36 -0.91
N ARG A 54 -4.97 -9.35 -0.03
CA ARG A 54 -3.69 -9.58 0.63
C ARG A 54 -3.11 -10.94 0.27
N SER A 55 -1.79 -11.05 0.17
CA SER A 55 -1.11 -12.34 0.17
C SER A 55 -1.49 -13.18 1.39
N THR A 56 -1.54 -14.51 1.22
CA THR A 56 -1.65 -15.45 2.34
C THR A 56 -0.31 -16.05 2.75
N THR A 57 0.75 -15.70 2.01
CA THR A 57 2.14 -16.11 2.23
C THR A 57 2.99 -14.85 2.12
N PRO A 58 3.02 -14.01 3.17
CA PRO A 58 3.82 -12.80 3.15
C PRO A 58 5.32 -13.12 3.05
N ASP A 59 6.11 -12.20 2.53
CA ASP A 59 7.55 -12.35 2.33
C ASP A 59 8.41 -11.91 3.53
N ASP A 60 7.77 -11.37 4.57
CA ASP A 60 8.37 -10.81 5.79
C ASP A 60 9.35 -9.64 5.53
N ASP A 61 9.29 -8.97 4.37
CA ASP A 61 10.02 -7.75 4.08
C ASP A 61 9.19 -6.53 4.49
N ALA A 62 9.69 -5.75 5.46
CA ALA A 62 9.01 -4.55 5.89
C ALA A 62 8.89 -3.48 4.79
N ALA A 63 9.68 -3.58 3.71
CA ALA A 63 9.70 -2.67 2.57
C ALA A 63 8.75 -3.05 1.44
N THR A 64 7.96 -4.12 1.55
CA THR A 64 6.98 -4.52 0.54
C THR A 64 5.57 -4.53 1.16
N SER A 65 4.57 -4.08 0.40
CA SER A 65 3.18 -4.26 0.79
C SER A 65 2.72 -5.66 0.39
N GLU A 66 2.03 -6.33 1.30
CA GLU A 66 1.37 -7.62 1.07
C GLU A 66 -0.03 -7.46 0.48
N ALA A 67 -0.48 -6.22 0.30
CA ALA A 67 -1.79 -5.89 -0.22
C ALA A 67 -1.73 -5.26 -1.61
N LEU A 68 -2.77 -5.51 -2.39
CA LEU A 68 -2.92 -4.96 -3.73
C LEU A 68 -4.36 -4.49 -3.94
N TYR A 69 -4.51 -3.30 -4.50
CA TYR A 69 -5.81 -2.84 -4.96
C TYR A 69 -6.10 -3.40 -6.35
N VAL A 70 -7.27 -4.00 -6.50
CA VAL A 70 -7.78 -4.51 -7.77
C VAL A 70 -8.86 -3.57 -8.28
N TYR A 71 -8.51 -2.77 -9.27
CA TYR A 71 -9.42 -1.80 -9.90
C TYR A 71 -10.36 -2.49 -10.89
N GLY A 72 -11.66 -2.35 -10.65
CA GLY A 72 -12.72 -2.84 -11.51
C GLY A 72 -14.06 -2.85 -10.78
N SER A 73 -14.98 -1.96 -11.17
CA SER A 73 -16.26 -1.77 -10.46
C SER A 73 -17.13 -3.03 -10.36
N THR A 74 -16.95 -4.01 -11.26
CA THR A 74 -17.68 -5.28 -11.26
C THR A 74 -16.93 -6.43 -10.61
N VAL A 75 -15.64 -6.30 -10.31
CA VAL A 75 -14.80 -7.42 -9.85
C VAL A 75 -15.30 -8.00 -8.53
N GLY A 76 -15.78 -7.12 -7.64
CA GLY A 76 -16.28 -7.50 -6.32
C GLY A 76 -17.72 -8.01 -6.29
N ALA A 77 -18.45 -8.03 -7.41
CA ALA A 77 -19.91 -8.28 -7.40
C ALA A 77 -20.28 -9.65 -6.80
N ASN A 78 -19.50 -10.69 -7.11
CA ASN A 78 -19.73 -12.07 -6.66
C ASN A 78 -18.74 -12.53 -5.57
N LEU A 79 -17.98 -11.60 -5.00
CA LEU A 79 -16.97 -11.89 -3.98
C LEU A 79 -17.41 -11.40 -2.60
N THR A 80 -16.93 -12.07 -1.56
CA THR A 80 -17.13 -11.68 -0.16
C THR A 80 -15.77 -11.46 0.49
N VAL A 81 -15.71 -10.58 1.50
CA VAL A 81 -14.54 -10.49 2.38
C VAL A 81 -14.26 -11.88 2.97
N GLY A 82 -12.99 -12.29 2.95
CA GLY A 82 -12.57 -13.64 3.35
C GLY A 82 -12.59 -14.69 2.23
N ASP A 83 -13.00 -14.35 1.00
CA ASP A 83 -12.75 -15.21 -0.17
C ASP A 83 -11.26 -15.17 -0.53
N LEU A 84 -10.63 -16.33 -0.70
CA LEU A 84 -9.31 -16.44 -1.34
C LEU A 84 -9.54 -16.58 -2.85
N ILE A 85 -8.94 -15.70 -3.63
CA ILE A 85 -9.14 -15.69 -5.08
C ILE A 85 -7.82 -15.84 -5.83
N THR A 86 -7.91 -16.32 -7.07
CA THR A 86 -6.90 -16.05 -8.09
C THR A 86 -7.47 -15.17 -9.19
N LEU A 87 -6.61 -14.34 -9.80
CA LEU A 87 -6.99 -13.49 -10.92
C LEU A 87 -5.80 -13.14 -11.81
N ASP A 88 -6.11 -12.71 -13.03
CA ASP A 88 -5.16 -12.09 -13.95
C ASP A 88 -5.50 -10.61 -14.12
N GLY A 89 -4.54 -9.82 -14.59
CA GLY A 89 -4.78 -8.42 -14.93
C GLY A 89 -3.54 -7.71 -15.46
N LYS A 90 -3.59 -6.38 -15.49
CA LYS A 90 -2.47 -5.53 -15.88
C LYS A 90 -2.10 -4.62 -14.72
N ILE A 91 -0.83 -4.62 -14.32
CA ILE A 91 -0.34 -3.73 -13.27
C ILE A 91 -0.23 -2.31 -13.81
N GLN A 92 -0.77 -1.35 -13.07
CA GLN A 92 -0.79 0.07 -13.39
C GLN A 92 -0.35 0.88 -12.17
N GLU A 93 0.19 2.06 -12.44
CA GLU A 93 0.43 3.08 -11.43
C GLU A 93 -0.65 4.14 -11.59
N TYR A 94 -1.53 4.26 -10.59
CA TYR A 94 -2.65 5.17 -10.63
C TYR A 94 -2.49 6.33 -9.64
N ARG A 95 -2.90 7.53 -10.06
CA ARG A 95 -3.11 8.66 -9.16
C ARG A 95 -4.19 9.57 -9.73
N SER A 96 -5.01 10.14 -8.86
CA SER A 96 -6.09 11.04 -9.25
C SER A 96 -5.64 12.48 -9.49
N ALA A 97 -4.45 12.85 -8.97
CA ALA A 97 -3.87 14.18 -9.15
C ALA A 97 -2.34 14.11 -9.32
N THR A 98 -1.78 15.07 -10.04
CA THR A 98 -0.33 15.11 -10.37
C THR A 98 0.58 15.20 -9.15
N ASN A 99 0.08 15.71 -8.03
CA ASN A 99 0.82 15.87 -6.78
C ASN A 99 0.65 14.70 -5.80
N TYR A 100 -0.07 13.64 -6.18
CA TYR A 100 -0.21 12.44 -5.36
C TYR A 100 0.86 11.40 -5.71
N ILE A 101 1.22 10.60 -4.71
CA ILE A 101 1.99 9.37 -4.87
C ILE A 101 1.13 8.38 -5.66
N TYR A 102 1.78 7.57 -6.50
CA TYR A 102 1.08 6.54 -7.25
C TYR A 102 0.65 5.40 -6.34
N LEU A 103 -0.51 4.82 -6.64
CA LEU A 103 -0.93 3.54 -6.12
C LEU A 103 -0.64 2.48 -7.18
N THR A 104 0.14 1.46 -6.83
CA THR A 104 0.22 0.23 -7.61
C THR A 104 -1.12 -0.49 -7.54
N GLU A 105 -1.74 -0.73 -8.69
CA GLU A 105 -3.02 -1.42 -8.79
C GLU A 105 -3.03 -2.47 -9.90
N LEU A 106 -3.84 -3.52 -9.72
CA LEU A 106 -4.19 -4.46 -10.78
C LEU A 106 -5.46 -4.00 -11.48
N SER A 107 -5.30 -3.60 -12.73
CA SER A 107 -6.39 -3.14 -13.61
C SER A 107 -6.85 -4.25 -14.55
N SER A 108 -8.03 -4.06 -15.16
CA SER A 108 -8.62 -5.00 -16.14
C SER A 108 -8.65 -6.46 -15.65
N PRO A 109 -9.19 -6.72 -14.44
CA PRO A 109 -9.19 -8.05 -13.84
C PRO A 109 -9.98 -9.02 -14.71
N LYS A 110 -9.43 -10.23 -14.89
CA LYS A 110 -10.05 -11.33 -15.63
C LYS A 110 -9.70 -12.66 -14.99
N ASN A 111 -10.40 -13.72 -15.41
CA ASN A 111 -10.19 -15.08 -14.89
C ASN A 111 -10.25 -15.15 -13.35
N VAL A 112 -11.16 -14.39 -12.74
CA VAL A 112 -11.32 -14.37 -11.28
C VAL A 112 -11.95 -15.67 -10.83
N VAL A 113 -11.24 -16.44 -10.00
CA VAL A 113 -11.67 -17.73 -9.47
C VAL A 113 -11.59 -17.71 -7.95
N VAL A 114 -12.66 -18.14 -7.28
CA VAL A 114 -12.64 -18.34 -5.81
C VAL A 114 -12.02 -19.70 -5.51
N VAL A 115 -10.89 -19.70 -4.80
CA VAL A 115 -10.16 -20.88 -4.36
C VAL A 115 -10.76 -21.44 -3.07
N SER A 116 -11.05 -20.57 -2.10
CA SER A 116 -11.69 -20.94 -0.83
C SER A 116 -12.52 -19.77 -0.29
N LYS A 117 -13.43 -20.06 0.66
CA LYS A 117 -14.38 -19.10 1.23
C LYS A 117 -14.31 -19.09 2.74
N GLY A 118 -14.69 -17.98 3.35
CA GLY A 118 -14.86 -17.87 4.81
C GLY A 118 -13.54 -17.90 5.59
N ASN A 119 -12.43 -17.54 4.94
CA ASN A 119 -11.16 -17.42 5.63
C ASN A 119 -11.20 -16.19 6.56
N THR A 120 -10.51 -16.28 7.69
CA THR A 120 -10.40 -15.17 8.64
C THR A 120 -9.61 -14.02 8.02
N VAL A 121 -10.14 -12.80 8.14
CA VAL A 121 -9.45 -11.56 7.79
C VAL A 121 -9.09 -10.85 9.07
N THR A 122 -7.79 -10.71 9.33
CA THR A 122 -7.25 -10.04 10.53
C THR A 122 -6.48 -8.78 10.11
N PRO A 123 -6.86 -7.59 10.60
CA PRO A 123 -6.09 -6.38 10.34
C PRO A 123 -4.72 -6.43 11.02
N LEU A 124 -3.72 -5.73 10.47
CA LEU A 124 -2.44 -5.51 11.13
C LEU A 124 -2.52 -4.29 12.05
N VAL A 125 -2.17 -4.43 13.33
CA VAL A 125 -2.12 -3.31 14.26
C VAL A 125 -0.81 -2.53 14.06
N ILE A 126 -0.91 -1.26 13.65
CA ILE A 126 0.27 -0.43 13.40
C ILE A 126 1.10 -0.27 14.69
N GLY A 127 2.41 -0.51 14.58
CA GLY A 127 3.36 -0.45 15.70
C GLY A 127 3.36 -1.68 16.61
N VAL A 128 2.51 -2.67 16.34
CA VAL A 128 2.49 -3.97 17.05
C VAL A 128 2.78 -5.10 16.09
N ASP A 129 1.98 -5.21 15.03
CA ASP A 129 2.17 -6.19 13.95
C ASP A 129 3.00 -5.63 12.79
N THR A 130 3.25 -4.31 12.81
CA THR A 130 4.10 -3.58 11.85
C THR A 130 5.20 -2.82 12.60
N LEU A 131 6.16 -2.24 11.87
CA LEU A 131 7.01 -1.20 12.42
C LEU A 131 6.18 -0.02 12.97
N PRO A 132 6.64 0.71 13.99
CA PRO A 132 6.07 2.01 14.31
C PRO A 132 6.43 3.01 13.19
N PRO A 133 5.55 3.98 12.86
CA PRO A 133 5.88 5.02 11.90
C PRO A 133 7.11 5.82 12.37
N PRO A 134 8.07 6.14 11.49
CA PRO A 134 9.15 7.07 11.79
C PRO A 134 8.60 8.45 12.18
N THR A 135 9.26 9.13 13.11
CA THR A 135 8.74 10.35 13.74
C THR A 135 9.37 11.65 13.26
N GLU A 136 10.36 11.61 12.36
CA GLU A 136 11.07 12.84 11.94
C GLU A 136 11.27 12.91 10.43
N GLN A 137 11.96 11.91 9.86
CA GLN A 137 12.39 11.94 8.47
C GLN A 137 11.29 11.48 7.51
N TYR A 138 11.09 12.20 6.40
CA TYR A 138 10.04 11.90 5.41
C TYR A 138 10.52 10.93 4.33
N SER A 139 11.63 11.23 3.68
CA SER A 139 12.27 10.38 2.68
C SER A 139 13.79 10.54 2.69
N GLY A 140 14.50 9.56 2.14
CA GLY A 140 15.94 9.67 1.90
C GLY A 140 16.34 10.75 0.89
N LEU A 141 15.38 11.33 0.16
CA LEU A 141 15.63 12.39 -0.82
C LEU A 141 15.71 13.79 -0.19
N ASP A 142 15.25 13.94 1.05
CA ASP A 142 15.22 15.24 1.75
C ASP A 142 16.58 15.61 2.37
N GLY A 143 17.57 14.71 2.31
CA GLY A 143 18.92 14.99 2.81
C GLY A 143 18.98 15.29 4.31
N GLY A 144 17.97 14.88 5.08
CA GLY A 144 17.85 15.17 6.50
C GLY A 144 16.94 16.35 6.86
N ASP A 145 16.47 17.12 5.89
CA ASP A 145 15.72 18.36 6.11
C ASP A 145 14.64 18.57 5.04
N VAL A 146 13.39 18.23 5.41
CA VAL A 146 12.20 18.37 4.54
C VAL A 146 11.88 19.82 4.16
N TYR A 147 12.46 20.81 4.86
CA TYR A 147 12.26 22.24 4.57
C TYR A 147 13.46 22.87 3.86
N ALA A 148 14.48 22.07 3.51
CA ALA A 148 15.67 22.57 2.83
C ALA A 148 15.32 23.27 1.51
N VAL A 149 16.10 24.30 1.20
CA VAL A 149 16.03 25.03 -0.06
C VAL A 149 17.29 24.84 -0.89
N PRO A 150 17.19 24.76 -2.23
CA PRO A 150 15.96 24.80 -3.02
C PRO A 150 15.09 23.54 -2.80
N ASN A 151 13.76 23.73 -2.76
CA ASN A 151 12.81 22.65 -2.60
C ASN A 151 12.47 21.99 -3.94
N ALA A 152 11.79 20.84 -3.91
CA ALA A 152 11.36 20.08 -5.08
C ALA A 152 12.49 19.72 -6.07
N VAL A 153 13.73 19.57 -5.56
CA VAL A 153 14.90 19.19 -6.36
C VAL A 153 14.90 17.72 -6.79
N ALA A 154 14.15 16.88 -6.07
CA ALA A 154 13.97 15.47 -6.35
C ALA A 154 12.49 15.10 -6.16
N ASN A 155 12.00 14.14 -6.95
CA ASN A 155 10.64 13.64 -6.84
C ASN A 155 10.64 12.13 -6.64
N ILE A 156 9.90 11.65 -5.64
CA ILE A 156 9.86 10.24 -5.24
C ILE A 156 9.52 9.31 -6.40
N SER A 157 8.57 9.68 -7.27
CA SER A 157 8.16 8.84 -8.39
C SER A 157 9.11 8.91 -9.59
N THR A 158 10.03 9.88 -9.61
CA THR A 158 11.06 10.00 -10.66
C THR A 158 12.35 9.30 -10.23
N GLU A 159 12.79 9.53 -8.99
CA GLU A 159 13.98 8.89 -8.42
C GLU A 159 13.74 7.41 -8.10
N ASN A 160 12.51 7.07 -7.66
CA ASN A 160 12.06 5.74 -7.29
C ASN A 160 13.08 5.00 -6.38
N PRO A 161 13.41 5.58 -5.20
CA PRO A 161 14.39 5.01 -4.28
C PRO A 161 13.88 3.68 -3.70
N VAL A 162 14.81 2.85 -3.23
CA VAL A 162 14.47 1.69 -2.40
C VAL A 162 13.96 2.18 -1.06
N LEU A 163 12.84 1.61 -0.61
CA LEU A 163 12.21 2.00 0.64
C LEU A 163 13.07 1.63 1.85
N ASN A 164 13.10 2.49 2.86
CA ASN A 164 13.58 2.20 4.20
C ASN A 164 12.52 2.63 5.24
N PRO A 165 11.47 1.80 5.46
CA PRO A 165 10.35 2.07 6.35
C PRO A 165 10.72 2.30 7.82
N ALA A 166 11.87 1.80 8.25
CA ALA A 166 12.34 2.01 9.62
C ALA A 166 12.87 3.44 9.85
N LEU A 167 13.20 4.16 8.78
CA LEU A 167 13.83 5.48 8.86
C LEU A 167 12.95 6.59 8.31
N TYR A 168 12.16 6.31 7.26
CA TYR A 168 11.44 7.33 6.51
C TYR A 168 9.93 7.11 6.53
N GLY A 169 9.19 8.16 6.89
CA GLY A 169 7.73 8.12 7.02
C GLY A 169 7.00 7.78 5.73
N LEU A 170 7.41 8.37 4.60
CA LEU A 170 6.77 8.07 3.32
C LEU A 170 6.99 6.62 2.91
N ASP A 171 8.19 6.09 3.15
CA ASP A 171 8.54 4.70 2.86
C ASP A 171 7.73 3.73 3.74
N PHE A 172 7.50 4.09 5.00
CA PHE A 172 6.63 3.33 5.91
C PHE A 172 5.17 3.29 5.46
N TRP A 173 4.61 4.42 5.03
CA TRP A 173 3.22 4.43 4.55
C TRP A 173 3.08 3.74 3.19
N GLU A 174 4.10 3.80 2.34
CA GLU A 174 4.16 3.07 1.08
C GLU A 174 4.18 1.55 1.31
N SER A 175 4.95 1.06 2.28
CA SER A 175 4.99 -0.38 2.61
C SER A 175 3.67 -0.93 3.18
N LEU A 176 2.72 -0.06 3.53
CA LEU A 176 1.37 -0.43 3.96
C LEU A 176 0.29 -0.07 2.93
N SER A 177 0.69 0.34 1.72
CA SER A 177 -0.25 0.76 0.67
C SER A 177 -1.23 -0.36 0.31
N GLY A 178 -2.52 -0.07 0.40
CA GLY A 178 -3.61 -1.03 0.16
C GLY A 178 -3.91 -1.98 1.32
N GLU A 179 -3.16 -1.94 2.42
CA GLU A 179 -3.27 -2.89 3.51
C GLU A 179 -4.45 -2.58 4.46
N LEU A 180 -5.08 -3.64 4.99
CA LEU A 180 -6.05 -3.55 6.08
C LEU A 180 -5.32 -3.48 7.43
N VAL A 181 -5.32 -2.28 8.00
CA VAL A 181 -4.63 -1.95 9.25
C VAL A 181 -5.59 -1.50 10.35
N THR A 182 -5.12 -1.54 11.60
CA THR A 182 -5.80 -0.96 12.77
C THR A 182 -4.90 0.09 13.42
N ILE A 183 -5.44 1.29 13.58
CA ILE A 183 -4.86 2.33 14.43
C ILE A 183 -5.42 2.14 15.84
N LYS A 184 -4.58 1.67 16.77
CA LYS A 184 -4.98 1.46 18.15
C LYS A 184 -5.04 2.78 18.91
N SER A 185 -6.10 2.98 19.70
CA SER A 185 -6.32 4.18 20.53
C SER A 185 -6.10 5.51 19.79
N PRO A 186 -6.79 5.74 18.65
CA PRO A 186 -6.52 6.91 17.81
C PRO A 186 -6.81 8.22 18.57
N VAL A 187 -5.91 9.18 18.43
CA VAL A 187 -6.04 10.55 18.95
C VAL A 187 -6.06 11.51 17.78
N GLY A 188 -7.15 12.28 17.65
CA GLY A 188 -7.24 13.37 16.68
C GLY A 188 -6.31 14.52 17.04
N ILE A 189 -5.42 14.89 16.12
CA ILE A 189 -4.41 15.95 16.31
C ILE A 189 -4.75 17.26 15.59
N SER A 190 -5.82 17.25 14.79
CA SER A 190 -6.40 18.43 14.16
C SER A 190 -7.93 18.40 14.28
N ARG A 191 -8.57 19.53 13.99
CA ARG A 191 -10.03 19.53 13.75
C ARG A 191 -10.32 18.77 12.45
N PRO A 192 -11.45 18.05 12.37
CA PRO A 192 -11.92 17.49 11.10
C PRO A 192 -12.14 18.59 10.06
N ASN A 193 -11.87 18.29 8.79
CA ASN A 193 -12.21 19.19 7.69
C ASN A 193 -13.73 19.15 7.38
N GLN A 194 -14.19 19.87 6.36
CA GLN A 194 -15.61 19.89 5.97
C GLN A 194 -16.17 18.54 5.47
N TYR A 195 -15.30 17.57 5.18
CA TYR A 195 -15.65 16.21 4.77
C TYR A 195 -15.57 15.21 5.94
N GLY A 196 -15.19 15.66 7.15
CA GLY A 196 -14.97 14.80 8.31
C GLY A 196 -13.61 14.10 8.31
N ASP A 197 -12.71 14.42 7.38
CA ASP A 197 -11.37 13.83 7.38
C ASP A 197 -10.57 14.38 8.55
N THR A 198 -9.92 13.49 9.29
CA THR A 198 -9.28 13.82 10.57
C THR A 198 -7.85 13.32 10.59
N TRP A 199 -6.89 14.20 10.91
CA TRP A 199 -5.52 13.77 11.20
C TRP A 199 -5.47 13.12 12.57
N VAL A 200 -4.85 11.93 12.62
CA VAL A 200 -4.72 11.14 13.83
C VAL A 200 -3.30 10.62 14.02
N ILE A 201 -3.00 10.28 15.26
CA ILE A 201 -1.92 9.39 15.67
C ILE A 201 -2.52 8.21 16.45
N GLY A 202 -1.85 7.07 16.48
CA GLY A 202 -2.23 5.94 17.32
C GLY A 202 -1.31 5.79 18.53
N ASP A 203 -1.38 4.60 19.11
CA ASP A 203 -0.56 4.13 20.24
C ASP A 203 0.88 3.79 19.81
N TRP A 204 1.57 4.73 19.14
CA TRP A 204 2.98 4.65 18.73
C TRP A 204 3.77 5.89 19.21
N PRO A 205 5.13 5.82 19.23
CA PRO A 205 5.96 6.98 19.54
C PRO A 205 5.71 8.14 18.58
N VAL A 206 5.72 9.37 19.09
CA VAL A 206 5.53 10.60 18.30
C VAL A 206 6.45 11.71 18.82
N THR A 207 6.81 12.65 17.97
CA THR A 207 7.53 13.89 18.33
C THR A 207 6.60 15.10 18.21
N GLY A 208 7.03 16.27 18.71
CA GLY A 208 6.27 17.51 18.53
C GLY A 208 4.96 17.65 19.33
N ARG A 209 4.60 16.73 20.24
CA ARG A 209 3.38 16.86 21.06
C ARG A 209 3.31 18.22 21.77
N ASN A 210 2.19 18.93 21.60
CA ASN A 210 1.96 20.24 22.21
C ASN A 210 0.81 20.22 23.23
N ALA A 211 0.70 21.31 24.00
CA ALA A 211 -0.32 21.46 25.06
C ALA A 211 -1.77 21.52 24.54
N HIS A 212 -1.98 21.67 23.23
CA HIS A 212 -3.29 21.64 22.59
C HIS A 212 -3.69 20.24 22.10
N GLY A 213 -2.87 19.22 22.37
CA GLY A 213 -3.15 17.82 22.01
C GLY A 213 -2.78 17.45 20.58
N GLY A 214 -2.19 18.37 19.81
CA GLY A 214 -1.70 18.11 18.45
C GLY A 214 -0.19 17.88 18.40
N LEU A 215 0.33 17.74 17.18
CA LEU A 215 1.76 17.74 16.89
C LEU A 215 2.19 19.08 16.29
N THR A 216 3.30 19.63 16.77
CA THR A 216 3.94 20.84 16.28
C THR A 216 5.11 20.44 15.41
N MET A 217 5.08 20.86 14.15
CA MET A 217 6.22 20.78 13.23
C MET A 217 7.42 21.52 13.85
N SER A 218 8.60 20.91 13.77
CA SER A 218 9.83 21.44 14.37
C SER A 218 10.96 21.50 13.34
N ASP A 219 12.18 21.83 13.76
CA ASP A 219 13.32 21.89 12.83
C ASP A 219 13.49 20.52 12.16
N LYS A 220 13.36 20.49 10.82
CA LYS A 220 13.50 19.29 9.97
C LYS A 220 12.46 18.18 10.15
N ASP A 221 11.44 18.41 11.00
CA ASP A 221 10.41 17.43 11.33
C ASP A 221 9.02 18.01 11.00
N SER A 222 8.35 17.36 10.05
CA SER A 222 6.99 17.72 9.64
C SER A 222 5.89 16.76 10.15
N ASN A 223 6.22 15.91 11.13
CA ASN A 223 5.38 14.89 11.74
C ASN A 223 4.91 13.77 10.78
N PRO A 224 5.85 12.98 10.21
CA PRO A 224 5.52 11.88 9.30
C PRO A 224 4.69 10.75 9.94
N GLU A 225 4.63 10.68 11.26
CA GLU A 225 3.92 9.66 12.03
C GLU A 225 2.41 9.91 12.16
N ALA A 226 1.91 11.04 11.61
CA ALA A 226 0.49 11.33 11.54
C ALA A 226 -0.12 10.83 10.22
N ILE A 227 -1.36 10.34 10.29
CA ILE A 227 -2.12 9.88 9.13
C ILE A 227 -3.53 10.48 9.13
N ILE A 228 -4.07 10.71 7.94
CA ILE A 228 -5.45 11.17 7.78
C ILE A 228 -6.40 9.98 7.68
N ILE A 229 -7.43 9.95 8.53
CA ILE A 229 -8.59 9.07 8.35
C ILE A 229 -9.58 9.81 7.46
N GLY A 230 -9.77 9.27 6.25
CA GLY A 230 -10.73 9.79 5.28
C GLY A 230 -12.12 9.17 5.41
N SER A 231 -12.89 9.24 4.33
CA SER A 231 -14.26 8.72 4.27
C SER A 231 -14.36 7.21 4.55
N PRO A 232 -15.29 6.76 5.42
CA PRO A 232 -15.49 5.34 5.71
C PRO A 232 -15.95 4.54 4.49
N LEU A 233 -15.38 3.35 4.33
CA LEU A 233 -15.73 2.43 3.24
C LEU A 233 -17.14 1.84 3.39
N ASP A 234 -17.64 1.72 4.62
CA ASP A 234 -18.95 1.17 4.95
C ASP A 234 -20.10 2.18 4.82
N GLY A 235 -19.81 3.41 4.37
CA GLY A 235 -20.79 4.48 4.19
C GLY A 235 -21.25 5.14 5.49
N THR A 236 -20.64 4.81 6.63
CA THR A 236 -20.82 5.57 7.85
C THR A 236 -20.22 6.96 7.71
N LYS A 237 -20.53 7.86 8.65
CA LYS A 237 -20.00 9.22 8.66
C LYS A 237 -18.95 9.35 9.76
N ASN A 238 -17.82 9.95 9.41
CA ASN A 238 -16.87 10.45 10.40
C ASN A 238 -17.56 11.50 11.31
N PRO A 239 -17.13 11.62 12.57
CA PRO A 239 -17.65 12.60 13.52
C PRO A 239 -17.43 14.06 13.09
#